data_AF-A0A972NR78-F1
#
_entry.id   AF-A0A972NR78-F1
#
_cell.length_a   1.000
_cell.length_b   1.000
_cell.length_c   1.000
_cell.angle_alpha   90.00
_cell.angle_beta   90.00
_cell.angle_gamma   90.00
#
_symmetry.space_group_name_H-M   'P 1'
#
loop_
_entity.id
_entity.type
_entity.pdbx_description
1 polymer ?
#
loop_
_entity_poly.entity_id
_entity_poly.type
_entity_poly.pdbx_seq_one_letter_code
_entity_poly.pdbx_strand_id
1 'polypeptide(L)' 'MPFKTIRFEAARGIATVTLNRPEKLNAANADMFNELIEAFGRVDADDQIR' A
#
# COMPACT_ATOMS: atom_id res chain seq x y z
N MET A 1 -11.23 3.87 -0.43
CA MET A 1 -11.75 2.83 0.51
C MET A 1 -10.60 2.33 1.37
N PRO A 2 -10.81 1.72 2.55
CA PRO A 2 -9.70 1.11 3.29
C PRO A 2 -9.12 -0.05 2.49
N PHE A 3 -7.79 -0.13 2.42
CA PHE A 3 -7.08 -1.26 1.82
C PHE A 3 -7.39 -2.54 2.61
N LYS A 4 -7.63 -3.65 1.90
CA LYS A 4 -7.95 -4.96 2.47
C LYS A 4 -6.72 -5.84 2.58
N THR A 5 -5.88 -5.84 1.54
CA THR A 5 -4.74 -6.75 1.40
C THR A 5 -3.40 -6.11 1.70
N ILE A 6 -3.35 -4.79 1.81
CA ILE A 6 -2.18 -4.02 2.25
C ILE A 6 -2.56 -3.06 3.39
N ARG A 7 -1.57 -2.62 4.16
CA ARG A 7 -1.66 -1.44 5.02
C ARG A 7 -0.76 -0.36 4.46
N PHE A 8 -1.26 0.87 4.45
CA PHE A 8 -0.54 2.04 3.98
C PHE A 8 -0.43 3.05 5.12
N GLU A 9 0.79 3.46 5.43
CA GLU A 9 1.10 4.44 6.47
C GLU A 9 2.09 5.46 5.90
N ALA A 10 1.76 6.74 5.93
CA ALA A 10 2.67 7.81 5.53
C ALA A 10 3.06 8.62 6.77
N ALA A 11 4.35 8.66 7.09
CA ALA A 11 4.85 9.39 8.24
C ALA A 11 6.26 9.92 7.97
N ARG A 12 6.51 11.19 8.36
CA ARG A 12 7.82 11.85 8.22
C ARG A 12 8.39 11.80 6.79
N GLY A 13 7.50 11.90 5.81
CA GLY A 13 7.84 11.81 4.39
C GLY A 13 8.20 10.41 3.89
N ILE A 14 7.90 9.35 4.66
CA ILE A 14 8.12 7.97 4.22
C ILE A 14 6.75 7.27 4.13
N ALA A 15 6.44 6.74 2.95
CA ALA A 15 5.32 5.83 2.75
C ALA A 15 5.75 4.40 3.04
N THR A 16 5.12 3.78 4.03
CA THR A 16 5.31 2.38 4.38
C THR A 16 4.11 1.57 3.90
N VAL A 17 4.38 0.61 3.01
CA VAL A 17 3.37 -0.34 2.52
C VAL A 17 3.64 -1.71 3.10
N THR A 18 2.73 -2.21 3.94
CA THR A 18 2.85 -3.54 4.54
C THR A 18 1.86 -4.50 3.90
N LEU A 19 2.34 -5.64 3.40
CA LEU A 19 1.46 -6.70 2.91
C LEU A 19 0.67 -7.31 4.09
N ASN A 20 -0.64 -7.36 3.96
CA ASN A 20 -1.57 -7.78 5.00
C ASN A 20 -2.38 -9.01 4.57
N ARG A 21 -1.70 -10.07 4.12
CA ARG A 21 -2.31 -11.37 3.82
C ARG A 21 -1.51 -12.52 4.44
N PRO A 22 -1.34 -12.54 5.78
CA PRO A 22 -0.52 -13.55 6.45
C PRO A 22 -1.04 -14.97 6.22
N GLU A 23 -2.36 -15.16 6.09
CA GLU A 23 -2.99 -16.45 5.81
C GLU A 23 -2.59 -17.09 4.46
N LYS A 24 -2.08 -16.28 3.54
CA LYS A 24 -1.57 -16.70 2.22
C LYS A 24 -0.07 -16.46 2.09
N LEU A 25 0.66 -16.29 3.20
CA LEU A 25 2.08 -15.94 3.20
C LEU A 25 2.39 -14.71 2.34
N ASN A 26 1.47 -13.74 2.34
CA ASN A 26 1.52 -12.53 1.51
C ASN A 26 1.61 -12.79 -0.01
N ALA A 27 1.14 -13.96 -0.48
CA ALA A 27 1.01 -14.21 -1.90
C ALA A 27 0.19 -13.11 -2.60
N ALA A 28 0.75 -12.56 -3.67
CA ALA A 28 0.10 -11.50 -4.43
C ALA A 28 -1.14 -12.04 -5.18
N ASN A 29 -2.18 -11.23 -5.25
CA ASN A 29 -3.38 -11.45 -6.08
C ASN A 29 -3.76 -10.16 -6.81
N ALA A 30 -4.76 -10.24 -7.69
CA ALA A 30 -5.23 -9.09 -8.44
C ALA A 30 -5.65 -7.91 -7.55
N ASP A 31 -6.35 -8.17 -6.44
CA ASP A 31 -6.75 -7.13 -5.49
C ASP A 31 -5.54 -6.41 -4.89
N MET A 32 -4.52 -7.16 -4.45
CA MET A 32 -3.29 -6.58 -3.92
C MET A 32 -2.55 -5.75 -4.95
N PHE A 33 -2.49 -6.17 -6.22
CA PHE A 33 -1.90 -5.35 -7.27
C PHE A 33 -2.68 -4.05 -7.49
N ASN A 34 -4.00 -4.09 -7.51
CA ASN A 34 -4.83 -2.88 -7.63
C ASN A 34 -4.62 -1.94 -6.44
N GLU A 35 -4.55 -2.47 -5.22
CA GLU A 35 -4.30 -1.68 -4.02
C GLU A 35 -2.89 -1.08 -4.00
N LEU A 36 -1.88 -1.81 -4.49
CA LEU A 36 -0.51 -1.28 -4.64
C LEU A 36 -0.45 -0.14 -5.65
N ILE A 37 -1.15 -0.25 -6.79
CA ILE A 37 -1.23 0.83 -7.78
C ILE A 37 -1.87 2.07 -7.16
N GLU A 38 -2.97 1.92 -6.41
CA GLU A 38 -3.60 3.03 -5.70
C GLU A 38 -2.67 3.63 -4.64
N ALA A 39 -1.94 2.80 -3.88
CA ALA A 39 -0.97 3.26 -2.89
C ALA A 39 0.17 4.07 -3.54
N PHE A 40 0.72 3.60 -4.66
CA PHE A 40 1.74 4.34 -5.41
C PHE A 40 1.20 5.65 -5.98
N GLY A 41 -0.04 5.67 -6.48
CA GLY A 41 -0.69 6.91 -6.91
C GLY A 41 -0.86 7.93 -5.77
N ARG A 42 -1.10 7.48 -4.54
CA ARG A 42 -1.12 8.38 -3.37
C ARG A 42 0.26 8.92 -3.01
N VAL A 43 1.31 8.11 -3.16
CA VAL A 43 2.69 8.55 -2.94
C VAL A 43 3.11 9.59 -3.97
N ASP A 44 2.80 9.35 -5.24
CA ASP A 44 3.10 10.27 -6.34
C ASP A 44 2.37 11.63 -6.19
N ALA A 45 1.15 11.62 -5.65
CA ALA A 45 0.35 12.82 -5.42
C ALA A 45 0.70 13.58 -4.12
N ASP A 46 1.49 13.01 -3.23
CA ASP A 46 1.83 13.60 -1.93
C ASP A 46 3.29 14.09 -1.91
N ASP A 47 3.49 15.37 -2.22
CA ASP A 47 4.79 16.05 -2.22
C ASP A 47 5.53 16.02 -0.87
N GLN A 48 4.85 15.65 0.22
CA GLN A 48 5.49 15.50 1.53
C GLN A 48 6.28 14.18 1.63
N ILE A 49 5.97 13.20 0.78
CA ILE A 49 6.63 11.89 0.73
C ILE A 49 7.85 11.98 -0.21
N ARG A 50 9.00 11.45 0.22
CA ARG A 50 10.32 11.60 -0.43
C ARG A 50 11.09 10.30 -0.57
#